data_AF-A0A3A9GHK4-F1
#
_entry.id   AF-A0A3A9GHK4-F1
#
_cell.length_a   1.000
_cell.length_b   1.000
_cell.length_c   1.000
_cell.angle_alpha   90.00
_cell.angle_beta   90.00
_cell.angle_gamma   90.00
#
_symmetry.space_group_name_H-M   'P 1'
#
loop_
_entity.id
_entity.type
_entity.pdbx_description
1 polymer ?
#
loop_
_entity_poly.entity_id
_entity_poly.type
_entity_poly.pdbx_seq_one_letter_code
_entity_poly.pdbx_strand_id
1 'polypeptide(L)'
;MDKLFLKKDLVTGYKLTQDGVLTYIALRVIMDESIPLYNKTSVVDCISVNRMAYALVGFQEKYEKVFLDSLQRGIYELQLADAVKILHDYSTKTSNEYLLDFSNMYLDTEKEPFVTMFPNEVHLILGCDEIMKKKISMLKYFVAVVSTFNWSKSMRKLQGKIGVMSMEFIASQADISSRTCIRYNDILIEMKMIYVYKSNDKERVGDKLKQIKNCYSRYADKDACEEYASNYENWYGSQHIIVRTQKNKEQADNNRRLAQIYNRICDGYGDTYDEETIRKVQKYIANKNKTLQEEIDAKHAQEYMTDSDRRWVENLESQIKDESIFEQFDFLKDDDNWGEPIDFSIEEMLDMPTESEVHNEHTISNIVCKVQMNLANIDCVGQDELCKNGYHGECNHGLFCVTGQDSGFIDIEDLY
;
A
#
# COMPACT_ATOMS: atom_id res chain seq x y z
N MET A 1 9.15 24.16 -21.14
CA MET A 1 9.97 23.60 -20.06
C MET A 1 9.41 22.24 -19.71
N ASP A 2 10.21 21.19 -19.80
CA ASP A 2 9.67 19.83 -19.75
C ASP A 2 9.67 19.23 -18.36
N LYS A 3 10.56 19.64 -17.44
CA LYS A 3 10.65 19.10 -16.07
C LYS A 3 11.17 20.16 -15.10
N LEU A 4 10.65 20.11 -13.87
CA LEU A 4 11.05 20.91 -12.72
C LEU A 4 11.69 19.99 -11.68
N PHE A 5 12.86 20.36 -11.17
CA PHE A 5 13.56 19.61 -10.12
C PHE A 5 13.44 20.32 -8.78
N LEU A 6 12.91 19.60 -7.80
CA LEU A 6 12.65 20.11 -6.46
C LEU A 6 13.53 19.41 -5.43
N LYS A 7 14.17 20.17 -4.54
CA LYS A 7 14.97 19.62 -3.45
C LYS A 7 14.11 18.82 -2.47
N LYS A 8 14.35 17.50 -2.36
CA LYS A 8 13.41 16.56 -1.72
C LYS A 8 13.22 16.81 -0.23
N ASP A 9 14.28 17.07 0.51
CA ASP A 9 14.24 17.35 1.97
C ASP A 9 13.50 18.65 2.30
N LEU A 10 13.35 19.54 1.32
CA LEU A 10 12.64 20.80 1.48
C LEU A 10 11.14 20.66 1.19
N VAL A 11 10.77 19.87 0.18
CA VAL A 11 9.37 19.76 -0.28
C VAL A 11 8.58 18.59 0.31
N THR A 12 9.23 17.75 1.13
CA THR A 12 8.60 16.63 1.84
C THR A 12 8.75 16.75 3.35
N GLY A 13 7.83 16.15 4.08
CA GLY A 13 7.77 16.22 5.54
C GLY A 13 7.25 17.57 6.06
N TYR A 14 7.77 17.96 7.22
CA TYR A 14 7.29 19.11 8.02
C TYR A 14 8.15 20.37 7.87
N LYS A 15 9.25 20.33 7.09
CA LYS A 15 10.19 21.45 6.98
C LYS A 15 9.55 22.70 6.38
N LEU A 16 8.69 22.52 5.38
CA LEU A 16 7.84 23.56 4.82
C LEU A 16 6.37 23.16 4.93
N THR A 17 5.49 24.13 5.14
CA THR A 17 4.06 23.89 4.99
C THR A 17 3.69 23.84 3.51
N GLN A 18 2.41 23.61 3.21
CA GLN A 18 1.89 23.70 1.85
C GLN A 18 2.14 25.08 1.18
N ASP A 19 2.22 26.16 1.97
CA ASP A 19 2.45 27.52 1.48
C ASP A 19 3.92 27.71 1.05
N GLY A 20 4.86 27.20 1.87
CA GLY A 20 6.28 27.14 1.52
C GLY A 20 6.56 26.29 0.29
N VAL A 21 5.97 25.10 0.19
CA VAL A 21 6.14 24.21 -0.99
C VAL A 21 5.59 24.86 -2.26
N LEU A 22 4.41 25.48 -2.20
CA LEU A 22 3.82 26.23 -3.32
C LEU A 22 4.77 27.33 -3.82
N THR A 23 5.31 28.11 -2.89
CA THR A 23 6.21 29.22 -3.19
C THR A 23 7.53 28.73 -3.76
N TYR A 24 8.07 27.64 -3.22
CA TYR A 24 9.28 27.02 -3.74
C TYR A 24 9.12 26.58 -5.19
N ILE A 25 7.99 25.95 -5.53
CA ILE A 25 7.66 25.56 -6.91
C ILE A 25 7.60 26.80 -7.81
N ALA A 26 6.91 27.87 -7.38
CA ALA A 26 6.79 29.10 -8.18
C ALA A 26 8.17 29.74 -8.46
N LEU A 27 9.00 29.84 -7.43
CA LEU A 27 10.35 30.38 -7.57
C LEU A 27 11.24 29.50 -8.44
N ARG A 28 11.13 28.16 -8.35
CA ARG A 28 11.86 27.24 -9.22
C ARG A 28 11.46 27.41 -10.69
N VAL A 29 10.16 27.59 -10.99
CA VAL A 29 9.70 27.89 -12.36
C VAL A 29 10.31 29.21 -12.85
N ILE A 30 10.24 30.27 -12.03
CA ILE A 30 10.81 31.57 -12.38
C ILE A 30 12.33 31.46 -12.61
N MET A 31 13.04 30.79 -11.70
CA MET A 31 14.49 30.60 -11.81
C MET A 31 14.85 29.91 -13.13
N ASP A 32 14.17 28.83 -13.49
CA ASP A 32 14.47 28.10 -14.72
C ASP A 32 14.08 28.89 -16.00
N GLU A 33 13.17 29.87 -15.92
CA GLU A 33 12.79 30.76 -17.03
C GLU A 33 13.68 32.01 -17.18
N SER A 34 14.00 32.69 -16.07
CA SER A 34 14.62 34.02 -16.09
C SER A 34 16.06 34.03 -15.61
N ILE A 35 16.52 32.99 -14.90
CA ILE A 35 17.88 32.91 -14.36
C ILE A 35 18.59 31.73 -15.02
N PRO A 36 19.48 31.96 -16.00
CA PRO A 36 20.33 30.89 -16.54
C PRO A 36 21.33 30.41 -15.47
N LEU A 37 20.89 29.55 -14.55
CA LEU A 37 21.69 29.04 -13.43
C LEU A 37 22.91 28.23 -13.89
N TYR A 38 22.98 27.82 -15.16
CA TYR A 38 24.11 27.10 -15.72
C TYR A 38 25.42 27.89 -15.63
N ASN A 39 25.37 29.22 -15.52
CA ASN A 39 26.56 30.06 -15.43
C ASN A 39 26.78 30.72 -14.05
N LYS A 40 25.86 30.55 -13.07
CA LYS A 40 25.88 31.18 -11.74
C LYS A 40 26.15 32.70 -11.73
N THR A 41 25.97 33.41 -12.85
CA THR A 41 26.32 34.84 -12.95
C THR A 41 25.30 35.77 -12.32
N SER A 42 24.05 35.31 -12.13
CA SER A 42 23.04 36.03 -11.35
C SER A 42 22.29 35.05 -10.44
N VAL A 43 22.28 35.36 -9.15
CA VAL A 43 21.55 34.60 -8.11
C VAL A 43 20.50 35.46 -7.43
N VAL A 44 20.32 36.71 -7.88
CA VAL A 44 19.41 37.69 -7.28
C VAL A 44 18.38 38.12 -8.33
N ASP A 45 17.10 38.15 -7.95
CA ASP A 45 16.02 38.68 -8.80
C ASP A 45 14.97 39.42 -7.97
N CYS A 46 14.26 40.34 -8.62
CA CYS A 46 13.10 41.03 -8.05
C CYS A 46 11.84 40.22 -8.33
N ILE A 47 11.20 39.73 -7.27
CA ILE A 47 10.02 38.88 -7.34
C ILE A 47 8.82 39.59 -6.72
N SER A 48 7.74 39.68 -7.48
CA SER A 48 6.43 40.02 -6.95
C SER A 48 5.59 38.77 -6.71
N VAL A 49 4.68 38.83 -5.75
CA VAL A 49 3.73 37.73 -5.49
C VAL A 49 2.84 37.45 -6.72
N ASN A 50 2.51 38.49 -7.50
CA ASN A 50 1.77 38.32 -8.76
C ASN A 50 2.60 37.60 -9.85
N ARG A 51 3.92 37.81 -9.90
CA ARG A 51 4.81 37.08 -10.81
C ARG A 51 4.84 35.58 -10.46
N MET A 52 4.87 35.25 -9.17
CA MET A 52 4.77 33.85 -8.71
C MET A 52 3.43 33.22 -9.06
N ALA A 53 2.33 33.96 -8.86
CA ALA A 53 0.99 33.49 -9.25
C ALA A 53 0.91 33.22 -10.75
N TYR A 54 1.42 34.15 -11.58
CA TYR A 54 1.47 34.00 -13.03
C TYR A 54 2.31 32.79 -13.46
N ALA A 55 3.47 32.57 -12.84
CA ALA A 55 4.33 31.42 -13.15
C ALA A 55 3.64 30.07 -12.88
N LEU A 56 2.72 30.01 -11.91
CA LEU A 56 2.02 28.78 -11.55
C LEU A 56 0.75 28.52 -12.38
N VAL A 57 -0.06 29.55 -12.62
CA VAL A 57 -1.40 29.38 -13.23
C VAL A 57 -1.65 30.22 -14.48
N GLY A 58 -0.65 30.96 -14.95
CA GLY A 58 -0.77 31.87 -16.08
C GLY A 58 -1.62 33.10 -15.79
N PHE A 59 -2.01 33.81 -16.84
CA PHE A 59 -2.81 35.02 -16.73
C PHE A 59 -4.20 34.73 -16.13
N GLN A 60 -4.59 35.56 -15.17
CA GLN A 60 -5.95 35.63 -14.62
C GLN A 60 -6.32 37.11 -14.49
N GLU A 61 -7.59 37.46 -14.71
CA GLU A 61 -8.05 38.84 -14.50
C GLU A 61 -7.84 39.28 -13.05
N LYS A 62 -8.03 38.35 -12.11
CA LYS A 62 -7.78 38.57 -10.69
C LYS A 62 -7.43 37.25 -9.99
N TYR A 63 -6.27 37.20 -9.35
CA TYR A 63 -5.91 36.08 -8.49
C TYR A 63 -6.69 36.12 -7.17
N GLU A 64 -7.03 34.93 -6.67
CA GLU A 64 -7.67 34.78 -5.36
C GLU A 64 -6.74 35.30 -4.25
N LYS A 65 -7.29 36.07 -3.30
CA LYS A 65 -6.50 36.61 -2.19
C LYS A 65 -5.80 35.53 -1.37
N VAL A 66 -6.50 34.41 -1.12
CA VAL A 66 -5.92 33.26 -0.39
C VAL A 66 -4.68 32.70 -1.09
N PHE A 67 -4.65 32.72 -2.43
CA PHE A 67 -3.50 32.27 -3.21
C PHE A 67 -2.29 33.19 -2.99
N LEU A 68 -2.50 34.50 -3.15
CA LEU A 68 -1.46 35.52 -2.97
C LEU A 68 -0.94 35.54 -1.53
N ASP A 69 -1.84 35.46 -0.54
CA ASP A 69 -1.45 35.41 0.87
C ASP A 69 -0.62 34.15 1.19
N SER A 70 -0.91 33.02 0.54
CA SER A 70 -0.14 31.77 0.72
C SER A 70 1.26 31.87 0.12
N LEU A 71 1.38 32.45 -1.07
CA LEU A 71 2.68 32.72 -1.69
C LEU A 71 3.53 33.68 -0.85
N GLN A 72 2.91 34.71 -0.28
CA GLN A 72 3.61 35.63 0.62
C GLN A 72 4.10 34.93 1.89
N ARG A 73 3.26 34.13 2.56
CA ARG A 73 3.67 33.34 3.73
C ARG A 73 4.81 32.39 3.39
N GLY A 74 4.75 31.73 2.24
CA GLY A 74 5.78 30.80 1.81
C GLY A 74 7.14 31.44 1.55
N ILE A 75 7.22 32.73 1.18
CA ILE A 75 8.52 33.44 1.11
C ILE A 75 9.20 33.45 2.48
N TYR A 76 8.45 33.79 3.52
CA TYR A 76 8.99 33.84 4.89
C TYR A 76 9.33 32.44 5.40
N GLU A 77 8.54 31.40 5.07
CA GLU A 77 8.91 30.01 5.39
C GLU A 77 10.21 29.60 4.71
N LEU A 78 10.40 29.96 3.44
CA LEU A 78 11.63 29.66 2.72
C LEU A 78 12.84 30.41 3.28
N GLN A 79 12.65 31.64 3.75
CA GLN A 79 13.69 32.38 4.46
C GLN A 79 14.08 31.70 5.77
N LEU A 80 13.08 31.25 6.57
CA LEU A 80 13.31 30.52 7.82
C LEU A 80 14.01 29.18 7.58
N ALA A 81 13.74 28.53 6.45
CA ALA A 81 14.39 27.29 6.04
C ALA A 81 15.77 27.49 5.38
N ASP A 82 16.29 28.72 5.33
CA ASP A 82 17.54 29.14 4.64
C ASP A 82 17.57 28.76 3.15
N ALA A 83 16.41 28.60 2.52
CA ALA A 83 16.30 28.31 1.10
C ALA A 83 16.48 29.59 0.25
N VAL A 84 16.02 30.73 0.75
CA VAL A 84 16.18 32.06 0.13
C VAL A 84 16.62 33.08 1.16
N LYS A 85 17.24 34.17 0.70
CA LYS A 85 17.47 35.35 1.55
C LYS A 85 16.73 36.55 1.00
N ILE A 86 15.95 37.21 1.85
CA ILE A 86 15.33 38.49 1.52
C ILE A 86 16.40 39.58 1.71
N LEU A 87 16.92 40.11 0.60
CA LEU A 87 17.91 41.19 0.63
C LEU A 87 17.22 42.53 0.91
N HIS A 88 16.08 42.76 0.25
CA HIS A 88 15.23 43.93 0.47
C HIS A 88 13.76 43.55 0.33
N ASP A 89 12.92 44.12 1.19
CA ASP A 89 11.46 44.05 1.10
C ASP A 89 10.93 45.40 0.59
N TYR A 90 10.35 45.41 -0.61
CA TYR A 90 9.72 46.57 -1.24
C TYR A 90 8.20 46.55 -1.08
N SER A 91 7.66 45.67 -0.24
CA SER A 91 6.22 45.51 -0.07
C SER A 91 5.57 46.79 0.47
N THR A 92 4.42 47.11 -0.10
CA THR A 92 3.55 48.20 0.30
C THR A 92 2.22 47.64 0.84
N LYS A 93 1.26 48.51 1.16
CA LYS A 93 -0.10 48.06 1.53
C LYS A 93 -0.83 47.32 0.39
N THR A 94 -0.39 47.49 -0.86
CA THR A 94 -1.09 47.02 -2.06
C THR A 94 -0.21 46.17 -2.98
N SER A 95 1.09 46.05 -2.69
CA SER A 95 2.03 45.24 -3.47
C SER A 95 2.94 44.46 -2.53
N ASN A 96 3.28 43.23 -2.92
CA ASN A 96 4.24 42.40 -2.22
C ASN A 96 5.37 42.10 -3.18
N GLU A 97 6.52 42.75 -2.97
CA GLU A 97 7.66 42.76 -3.88
C GLU A 97 8.95 42.62 -3.07
N TYR A 98 9.83 41.73 -3.52
CA TYR A 98 11.01 41.31 -2.77
C TYR A 98 12.22 41.22 -3.68
N LEU A 99 13.38 41.68 -3.21
CA LEU A 99 14.66 41.33 -3.80
C LEU A 99 15.19 40.08 -3.09
N LEU A 100 15.21 38.96 -3.81
CA LEU A 100 15.56 37.65 -3.25
C LEU A 100 16.89 37.16 -3.79
N ASP A 101 17.70 36.56 -2.93
CA ASP A 101 18.87 35.76 -3.28
C ASP A 101 18.51 34.27 -3.24
N PHE A 102 18.72 33.60 -4.38
CA PHE A 102 18.42 32.20 -4.65
C PHE A 102 19.63 31.28 -4.59
N SER A 103 20.79 31.74 -4.08
CA SER A 103 22.02 30.95 -4.04
C SER A 103 21.81 29.55 -3.43
N ASN A 104 20.97 29.45 -2.40
CA ASN A 104 20.66 28.20 -1.69
C ASN A 104 19.53 27.37 -2.34
N MET A 105 18.89 27.89 -3.40
CA MET A 105 17.91 27.14 -4.21
C MET A 105 18.54 26.37 -5.36
N TYR A 106 19.84 26.59 -5.65
CA TYR A 106 20.59 25.74 -6.58
C TYR A 106 20.54 24.29 -6.12
N LEU A 107 20.32 23.37 -7.06
CA LEU A 107 20.16 21.95 -6.79
C LEU A 107 21.10 21.18 -7.70
N ASP A 108 22.09 20.52 -7.10
CA ASP A 108 22.96 19.60 -7.81
C ASP A 108 22.30 18.22 -7.84
N THR A 109 21.55 17.94 -8.91
CA THR A 109 20.88 16.65 -9.08
C THR A 109 21.85 15.47 -9.13
N GLU A 110 23.17 15.72 -9.31
CA GLU A 110 24.21 14.69 -9.22
C GLU A 110 24.51 14.22 -7.81
N LYS A 111 24.20 15.04 -6.79
CA LYS A 111 24.62 14.81 -5.40
C LYS A 111 23.47 14.91 -4.40
N GLU A 112 22.39 15.59 -4.76
CA GLU A 112 21.30 15.92 -3.85
C GLU A 112 20.01 15.20 -4.25
N PRO A 113 19.29 14.58 -3.27
CA PRO A 113 17.99 13.98 -3.52
C PRO A 113 16.96 15.00 -4.02
N PHE A 114 16.23 14.63 -5.07
CA PHE A 114 15.24 15.50 -5.69
C PHE A 114 13.91 14.81 -5.99
N VAL A 115 12.89 15.62 -6.28
CA VAL A 115 11.59 15.21 -6.80
C VAL A 115 11.39 15.88 -8.16
N THR A 116 10.94 15.12 -9.15
CA THR A 116 10.64 15.64 -10.50
C THR A 116 9.16 15.96 -10.63
N MET A 117 8.85 17.17 -11.04
CA MET A 117 7.50 17.67 -11.31
C MET A 117 7.40 18.20 -12.74
N PHE A 118 6.20 18.22 -13.31
CA PHE A 118 5.96 18.84 -14.61
C PHE A 118 5.14 20.12 -14.42
N PRO A 119 5.46 21.25 -15.10
CA PRO A 119 4.69 22.48 -14.98
C PRO A 119 3.19 22.31 -15.27
N ASN A 120 2.84 21.45 -16.22
CA ASN A 120 1.43 21.12 -16.52
C ASN A 120 0.71 20.45 -15.35
N GLU A 121 1.41 19.65 -14.52
CA GLU A 121 0.80 19.03 -13.34
C GLU A 121 0.42 20.08 -12.29
N VAL A 122 1.28 21.07 -12.09
CA VAL A 122 1.05 22.20 -11.19
C VAL A 122 -0.16 23.00 -11.68
N HIS A 123 -0.22 23.30 -12.97
CA HIS A 123 -1.33 24.02 -13.58
C HIS A 123 -2.66 23.27 -13.43
N LEU A 124 -2.69 21.97 -13.72
CA LEU A 124 -3.90 21.15 -13.60
C LEU A 124 -4.41 21.08 -12.16
N ILE A 125 -3.54 20.91 -11.17
CA ILE A 125 -3.92 20.83 -9.75
C ILE A 125 -4.44 22.18 -9.25
N LEU A 126 -3.79 23.29 -9.59
CA LEU A 126 -4.22 24.63 -9.16
C LEU A 126 -5.45 25.13 -9.94
N GLY A 127 -5.70 24.58 -11.14
CA GLY A 127 -6.83 24.90 -12.00
C GLY A 127 -8.10 24.07 -11.78
N CYS A 128 -8.07 23.03 -10.92
CA CYS A 128 -9.22 22.14 -10.72
C CYS A 128 -10.43 22.83 -10.06
N ASP A 129 -11.60 22.18 -10.03
CA ASP A 129 -12.80 22.73 -9.37
C ASP A 129 -12.80 22.47 -7.86
N GLU A 130 -11.88 23.12 -7.15
CA GLU A 130 -11.76 23.05 -5.70
C GLU A 130 -11.41 24.41 -5.11
N ILE A 131 -11.67 24.59 -3.81
CA ILE A 131 -11.26 25.82 -3.12
C ILE A 131 -9.72 25.95 -3.09
N MET A 132 -9.20 27.16 -3.26
CA MET A 132 -7.76 27.42 -3.37
C MET A 132 -6.91 26.82 -2.22
N LYS A 133 -7.37 26.92 -0.97
CA LYS A 133 -6.67 26.32 0.17
C LYS A 133 -6.49 24.80 0.02
N LYS A 134 -7.49 24.12 -0.54
CA LYS A 134 -7.46 22.68 -0.78
C LYS A 134 -6.56 22.34 -1.97
N LYS A 135 -6.58 23.14 -3.04
CA LYS A 135 -5.67 23.03 -4.19
C LYS A 135 -4.20 23.09 -3.78
N ILE A 136 -3.84 24.08 -2.96
CA ILE A 136 -2.47 24.27 -2.44
C ILE A 136 -2.03 23.06 -1.60
N SER A 137 -2.90 22.59 -0.69
CA SER A 137 -2.64 21.40 0.12
C SER A 137 -2.49 20.13 -0.73
N MET A 138 -3.35 19.98 -1.74
CA MET A 138 -3.34 18.85 -2.67
C MET A 138 -2.09 18.85 -3.55
N LEU A 139 -1.55 20.02 -3.91
CA LEU A 139 -0.28 20.12 -4.62
C LEU A 139 0.88 19.57 -3.78
N LYS A 140 0.98 19.95 -2.49
CA LYS A 140 1.98 19.37 -1.58
C LYS A 140 1.81 17.85 -1.46
N TYR A 141 0.57 17.37 -1.36
CA TYR A 141 0.28 15.93 -1.35
C TYR A 141 0.74 15.21 -2.63
N PHE A 142 0.47 15.79 -3.81
CA PHE A 142 0.92 15.23 -5.08
C PHE A 142 2.45 15.14 -5.15
N VAL A 143 3.16 16.20 -4.71
CA VAL A 143 4.63 16.18 -4.59
C VAL A 143 5.09 15.05 -3.67
N ALA A 144 4.41 14.84 -2.54
CA ALA A 144 4.71 13.74 -1.63
C ALA A 144 4.53 12.36 -2.29
N VAL A 145 3.46 12.13 -3.05
CA VAL A 145 3.27 10.89 -3.81
C VAL A 145 4.43 10.66 -4.78
N VAL A 146 4.72 11.65 -5.64
CA VAL A 146 5.78 11.55 -6.65
C VAL A 146 7.16 11.35 -6.01
N SER A 147 7.39 11.92 -4.82
CA SER A 147 8.64 11.74 -4.08
C SER A 147 8.92 10.29 -3.67
N THR A 148 7.89 9.43 -3.67
CA THR A 148 8.02 8.00 -3.30
C THR A 148 8.33 7.09 -4.48
N PHE A 149 8.40 7.63 -5.70
CA PHE A 149 8.73 6.83 -6.88
C PHE A 149 10.16 6.31 -6.78
N ASN A 150 10.34 5.04 -7.12
CA ASN A 150 11.57 4.31 -6.95
C ASN A 150 12.52 4.60 -8.12
N TRP A 151 13.66 5.20 -7.80
CA TRP A 151 14.70 5.55 -8.76
C TRP A 151 15.89 4.59 -8.73
N SER A 152 15.81 3.47 -8.02
CA SER A 152 16.85 2.44 -8.05
C SER A 152 17.07 1.91 -9.47
N LYS A 153 18.34 1.67 -9.83
CA LYS A 153 18.72 1.01 -11.10
C LYS A 153 18.05 -0.36 -11.28
N SER A 154 17.72 -1.03 -10.18
CA SER A 154 17.00 -2.32 -10.20
C SER A 154 15.62 -2.23 -10.88
N MET A 155 15.02 -1.03 -10.93
CA MET A 155 13.70 -0.82 -11.56
C MET A 155 13.75 -0.81 -13.09
N ARG A 156 14.93 -0.70 -13.71
CA ARG A 156 15.10 -0.68 -15.18
C ARG A 156 14.13 0.30 -15.85
N LYS A 157 13.27 -0.16 -16.76
CA LYS A 157 12.25 0.63 -17.49
C LYS A 157 11.20 1.33 -16.60
N LEU A 158 11.09 0.93 -15.33
CA LEU A 158 10.14 1.44 -14.34
C LEU A 158 10.74 2.50 -13.41
N GLN A 159 12.03 2.80 -13.55
CA GLN A 159 12.73 3.78 -12.75
C GLN A 159 12.02 5.14 -12.80
N GLY A 160 11.73 5.71 -11.62
CA GLY A 160 11.06 7.00 -11.47
C GLY A 160 9.57 7.03 -11.83
N LYS A 161 8.95 5.86 -12.10
CA LYS A 161 7.53 5.76 -12.50
C LYS A 161 6.63 5.19 -11.41
N ILE A 162 7.17 4.32 -10.57
CA ILE A 162 6.41 3.47 -9.65
C ILE A 162 6.81 3.74 -8.20
N GLY A 163 5.83 3.91 -7.30
CA GLY A 163 6.01 3.98 -5.85
C GLY A 163 5.17 2.94 -5.11
N VAL A 164 5.73 2.31 -4.08
CA VAL A 164 5.09 1.22 -3.29
C VAL A 164 5.02 1.54 -1.80
N MET A 165 4.95 2.82 -1.46
CA MET A 165 4.90 3.27 -0.07
C MET A 165 3.49 3.14 0.52
N SER A 166 3.41 2.99 1.84
CA SER A 166 2.11 2.97 2.51
C SER A 166 1.47 4.36 2.49
N MET A 167 0.14 4.40 2.60
CA MET A 167 -0.59 5.66 2.63
C MET A 167 -0.20 6.52 3.83
N GLU A 168 0.07 5.91 4.98
CA GLU A 168 0.52 6.59 6.19
C GLU A 168 1.89 7.24 5.98
N PHE A 169 2.79 6.56 5.28
CA PHE A 169 4.08 7.15 4.94
C PHE A 169 3.92 8.36 4.02
N ILE A 170 3.14 8.24 2.94
CA ILE A 170 2.88 9.36 2.03
C ILE A 170 2.20 10.53 2.78
N ALA A 171 1.26 10.23 3.67
CA ALA A 171 0.60 11.23 4.52
C ALA A 171 1.60 12.01 5.37
N SER A 172 2.58 11.31 5.96
CA SER A 172 3.66 11.95 6.73
C SER A 172 4.55 12.84 5.87
N GLN A 173 4.81 12.45 4.61
CA GLN A 173 5.59 13.26 3.67
C GLN A 173 4.82 14.50 3.20
N ALA A 174 3.49 14.48 3.24
CA ALA A 174 2.64 15.61 2.91
C ALA A 174 2.26 16.48 4.13
N ASP A 175 2.56 16.02 5.35
CA ASP A 175 2.12 16.62 6.61
C ASP A 175 0.58 16.76 6.71
N ILE A 176 -0.12 15.68 6.37
CA ILE A 176 -1.59 15.61 6.43
C ILE A 176 -2.06 14.27 7.03
N SER A 177 -3.36 14.19 7.34
CA SER A 177 -3.97 12.94 7.83
C SER A 177 -4.19 11.91 6.70
N SER A 178 -4.23 10.62 7.05
CA SER A 178 -4.60 9.55 6.10
C SER A 178 -6.01 9.75 5.51
N ARG A 179 -6.95 10.30 6.28
CA ARG A 179 -8.30 10.64 5.77
C ARG A 179 -8.24 11.69 4.66
N THR A 180 -7.36 12.67 4.79
CA THR A 180 -7.13 13.69 3.75
C THR A 180 -6.48 13.06 2.51
N CYS A 181 -5.55 12.10 2.69
CA CYS A 181 -4.93 11.37 1.58
C CYS A 181 -5.94 10.60 0.75
N ILE A 182 -6.90 9.90 1.37
CA ILE A 182 -7.97 9.19 0.65
C ILE A 182 -8.73 10.17 -0.25
N ARG A 183 -9.18 11.29 0.31
CA ARG A 183 -9.92 12.31 -0.45
C ARG A 183 -9.11 12.91 -1.59
N TYR A 184 -7.81 13.16 -1.39
CA TYR A 184 -6.95 13.68 -2.46
C TYR A 184 -6.63 12.64 -3.52
N ASN A 185 -6.50 11.36 -3.15
CA ASN A 185 -6.39 10.28 -4.13
C ASN A 185 -7.62 10.22 -5.02
N ASP A 186 -8.83 10.30 -4.45
CA ASP A 186 -10.07 10.24 -5.24
C ASP A 186 -10.10 11.35 -6.31
N ILE A 187 -9.80 12.60 -5.92
CA ILE A 187 -9.76 13.76 -6.82
C ILE A 187 -8.67 13.61 -7.88
N LEU A 188 -7.44 13.24 -7.47
CA LEU A 188 -6.30 13.12 -8.39
C LEU A 188 -6.47 11.93 -9.35
N ILE A 189 -7.17 10.86 -8.95
CA ILE A 189 -7.52 9.74 -9.83
C ILE A 189 -8.58 10.16 -10.84
N GLU A 190 -9.63 10.87 -10.41
CA GLU A 190 -10.68 11.39 -11.30
C GLU A 190 -10.10 12.35 -12.35
N MET A 191 -9.17 13.22 -11.94
CA MET A 191 -8.44 14.12 -12.81
C MET A 191 -7.38 13.43 -13.69
N LYS A 192 -7.18 12.11 -13.54
CA LYS A 192 -6.12 11.35 -14.23
C LYS A 192 -4.73 11.93 -14.01
N MET A 193 -4.45 12.42 -12.81
CA MET A 193 -3.12 12.87 -12.38
C MET A 193 -2.28 11.70 -11.89
N ILE A 194 -2.88 10.84 -11.07
CA ILE A 194 -2.26 9.63 -10.53
C ILE A 194 -3.09 8.39 -10.88
N TYR A 195 -2.43 7.25 -10.83
CA TYR A 195 -3.09 5.96 -10.82
C TYR A 195 -2.63 5.18 -9.58
N VAL A 196 -3.60 4.54 -8.90
CA VAL A 196 -3.37 3.74 -7.70
C VAL A 196 -3.91 2.34 -7.93
N TYR A 197 -3.03 1.37 -8.08
CA TYR A 197 -3.40 -0.04 -8.04
C TYR A 197 -3.56 -0.46 -6.58
N LYS A 198 -4.79 -0.83 -6.20
CA LYS A 198 -5.10 -1.32 -4.86
C LYS A 198 -4.98 -2.83 -4.84
N SER A 199 -3.90 -3.34 -4.26
CA SER A 199 -3.75 -4.78 -4.07
C SER A 199 -4.68 -5.25 -2.96
N ASN A 200 -5.46 -6.29 -3.25
CA ASN A 200 -6.29 -6.98 -2.25
C ASN A 200 -5.59 -8.24 -1.70
N ASP A 201 -4.42 -8.58 -2.22
CA ASP A 201 -3.65 -9.73 -1.77
C ASP A 201 -2.74 -9.37 -0.58
N LYS A 202 -2.25 -10.39 0.12
CA LYS A 202 -1.38 -10.30 1.28
C LYS A 202 -0.06 -10.99 0.97
N GLU A 203 1.05 -10.44 1.40
CA GLU A 203 2.34 -11.12 1.37
C GLU A 203 2.62 -11.78 2.73
N ARG A 204 3.29 -12.94 2.71
CA ARG A 204 3.75 -13.59 3.93
C ARG A 204 5.10 -13.00 4.34
N VAL A 205 5.13 -12.35 5.50
CA VAL A 205 6.33 -11.74 6.07
C VAL A 205 6.61 -12.42 7.40
N GLY A 206 7.48 -13.44 7.37
CA GLY A 206 7.68 -14.37 8.48
C GLY A 206 6.41 -15.20 8.75
N ASP A 207 5.96 -15.20 10.00
CA ASP A 207 4.74 -15.93 10.41
C ASP A 207 3.44 -15.13 10.25
N LYS A 208 3.51 -13.92 9.68
CA LYS A 208 2.34 -13.04 9.56
C LYS A 208 2.03 -12.72 8.10
N LEU A 209 0.74 -12.70 7.78
CA LEU A 209 0.24 -12.12 6.53
C LEU A 209 0.10 -10.62 6.67
N LYS A 210 0.68 -9.86 5.74
CA LYS A 210 0.55 -8.41 5.66
C LYS A 210 -0.08 -8.04 4.33
N GLN A 211 -0.98 -7.04 4.34
CA GLN A 211 -1.56 -6.52 3.10
C GLN A 211 -0.43 -6.03 2.18
N ILE A 212 -0.46 -6.45 0.91
CA ILE A 212 0.45 -5.89 -0.10
C ILE A 212 0.11 -4.41 -0.23
N LYS A 213 1.15 -3.58 -0.20
CA LYS A 213 1.00 -2.13 -0.28
C LYS A 213 0.43 -1.74 -1.65
N ASN A 214 -0.32 -0.65 -1.66
CA ASN A 214 -0.78 -0.07 -2.92
C ASN A 214 0.40 0.36 -3.79
N CYS A 215 0.21 0.28 -5.10
CA CYS A 215 1.18 0.73 -6.09
C CYS A 215 0.69 2.04 -6.71
N TYR A 216 1.56 3.04 -6.71
CA TYR A 216 1.27 4.42 -7.14
C TYR A 216 2.09 4.74 -8.39
N SER A 217 1.50 5.49 -9.30
CA SER A 217 2.16 6.01 -10.49
C SER A 217 1.50 7.31 -10.95
N ARG A 218 2.14 8.03 -11.86
CA ARG A 218 1.42 8.98 -12.71
C ARG A 218 0.44 8.22 -13.58
N TYR A 219 -0.69 8.85 -13.93
CA TYR A 219 -1.66 8.19 -14.79
C TYR A 219 -1.08 7.81 -16.17
N ALA A 220 -0.13 8.59 -16.68
CA ALA A 220 0.58 8.29 -17.92
C ALA A 220 1.39 6.98 -17.86
N ASP A 221 1.78 6.52 -16.66
CA ASP A 221 2.52 5.28 -16.43
C ASP A 221 1.61 4.16 -15.87
N LYS A 222 0.28 4.28 -16.04
CA LYS A 222 -0.71 3.33 -15.54
C LYS A 222 -0.39 1.88 -15.93
N ASP A 223 -0.14 1.63 -17.21
CA ASP A 223 0.08 0.25 -17.70
C ASP A 223 1.34 -0.37 -17.06
N ALA A 224 2.38 0.43 -16.86
CA ALA A 224 3.59 0.02 -16.17
C ALA A 224 3.35 -0.26 -14.68
N CYS A 225 2.42 0.48 -14.06
CA CYS A 225 1.99 0.27 -12.68
C CYS A 225 1.20 -1.02 -12.52
N GLU A 226 0.26 -1.29 -13.43
CA GLU A 226 -0.50 -2.53 -13.46
C GLU A 226 0.43 -3.73 -13.70
N GLU A 227 1.33 -3.65 -14.69
CA GLU A 227 2.32 -4.70 -14.96
C GLU A 227 3.17 -5.00 -13.72
N TYR A 228 3.71 -3.96 -13.06
CA TYR A 228 4.52 -4.13 -11.86
C TYR A 228 3.72 -4.73 -10.70
N ALA A 229 2.53 -4.19 -10.42
CA ALA A 229 1.72 -4.62 -9.29
C ALA A 229 1.21 -6.05 -9.47
N SER A 230 0.73 -6.41 -10.66
CA SER A 230 0.32 -7.78 -10.98
C SER A 230 1.48 -8.76 -10.91
N ASN A 231 2.69 -8.39 -11.37
CA ASN A 231 3.87 -9.24 -11.20
C ASN A 231 4.25 -9.42 -9.73
N TYR A 232 4.19 -8.36 -8.93
CA TYR A 232 4.46 -8.43 -7.50
C TYR A 232 3.46 -9.34 -6.79
N GLU A 233 2.16 -9.18 -7.08
CA GLU A 233 1.10 -10.08 -6.60
C GLU A 233 1.36 -11.52 -7.04
N ASN A 234 1.72 -11.77 -8.31
CA ASN A 234 2.04 -13.11 -8.80
C ASN A 234 3.26 -13.76 -8.09
N TRP A 235 4.24 -12.97 -7.66
CA TRP A 235 5.45 -13.47 -7.02
C TRP A 235 5.34 -13.63 -5.51
N TYR A 236 4.62 -12.73 -4.85
CA TYR A 236 4.59 -12.60 -3.38
C TYR A 236 3.20 -12.69 -2.77
N GLY A 237 2.16 -12.51 -3.58
CA GLY A 237 0.78 -12.57 -3.18
C GLY A 237 0.41 -13.96 -2.69
N SER A 238 -0.08 -14.03 -1.45
CA SER A 238 -0.54 -15.25 -0.83
C SER A 238 -1.64 -15.89 -1.67
N GLN A 239 -2.59 -15.10 -2.16
CA GLN A 239 -3.63 -15.61 -3.05
C GLN A 239 -3.01 -16.09 -4.34
N HIS A 240 -2.03 -15.43 -4.96
CA HIS A 240 -1.46 -15.94 -6.23
C HIS A 240 -0.48 -17.11 -6.09
N ILE A 241 0.28 -17.17 -5.00
CA ILE A 241 1.12 -18.32 -4.62
C ILE A 241 0.21 -19.50 -4.28
N ILE A 242 -0.87 -19.28 -3.54
CA ILE A 242 -1.88 -20.30 -3.20
C ILE A 242 -2.75 -20.64 -4.41
N VAL A 243 -3.07 -19.71 -5.32
CA VAL A 243 -3.88 -19.93 -6.55
C VAL A 243 -3.08 -20.63 -7.65
N ARG A 244 -1.74 -20.48 -7.67
CA ARG A 244 -0.88 -21.45 -8.39
C ARG A 244 -0.99 -22.87 -7.82
N THR A 245 -1.53 -23.02 -6.60
CA THR A 245 -1.63 -24.28 -5.87
C THR A 245 -3.08 -24.78 -5.68
N GLN A 246 -4.14 -23.98 -5.83
CA GLN A 246 -5.55 -24.41 -5.69
C GLN A 246 -6.50 -23.59 -6.58
N LYS A 247 -7.30 -24.21 -7.46
CA LYS A 247 -8.52 -25.04 -7.22
C LYS A 247 -9.71 -24.21 -6.66
N ASN A 248 -10.94 -24.65 -7.02
CA ASN A 248 -12.16 -23.83 -7.08
C ASN A 248 -12.85 -23.62 -5.71
N LYS A 249 -13.15 -22.37 -5.31
CA LYS A 249 -13.74 -22.00 -4.01
C LYS A 249 -14.97 -22.82 -3.59
N GLU A 250 -15.81 -23.16 -4.56
CA GLU A 250 -17.04 -23.93 -4.36
C GLU A 250 -16.77 -25.35 -3.82
N GLN A 251 -15.63 -25.95 -4.19
CA GLN A 251 -15.24 -27.28 -3.72
C GLN A 251 -14.83 -27.25 -2.24
N ALA A 252 -14.04 -26.26 -1.83
CA ALA A 252 -13.60 -26.10 -0.45
C ALA A 252 -14.76 -25.84 0.52
N ASP A 253 -15.72 -24.98 0.14
CA ASP A 253 -16.89 -24.68 0.95
C ASP A 253 -17.81 -25.92 1.07
N ASN A 254 -17.93 -26.73 0.01
CA ASN A 254 -18.69 -27.98 0.06
C ASN A 254 -18.03 -29.04 0.96
N ASN A 255 -16.70 -29.16 0.92
CA ASN A 255 -15.95 -30.11 1.77
C ASN A 255 -16.13 -29.80 3.26
N ARG A 256 -16.05 -28.51 3.65
CA ARG A 256 -16.30 -28.07 5.04
C ARG A 256 -17.71 -28.42 5.50
N ARG A 257 -18.71 -28.23 4.63
CA ARG A 257 -20.10 -28.59 4.92
C ARG A 257 -20.25 -30.09 5.18
N LEU A 258 -19.65 -30.95 4.35
CA LEU A 258 -19.74 -32.41 4.51
C LEU A 258 -19.07 -32.89 5.80
N ALA A 259 -17.92 -32.32 6.17
CA ALA A 259 -17.24 -32.61 7.43
C ALA A 259 -18.08 -32.22 8.67
N GLN A 260 -18.77 -31.07 8.63
CA GLN A 260 -19.67 -30.67 9.71
C GLN A 260 -20.87 -31.62 9.87
N ILE A 261 -21.42 -32.09 8.75
CA ILE A 261 -22.53 -33.06 8.78
C ILE A 261 -22.07 -34.40 9.36
N TYR A 262 -20.85 -34.85 9.02
CA TYR A 262 -20.26 -36.05 9.65
C TYR A 262 -20.22 -35.95 11.17
N ASN A 263 -19.69 -34.85 11.72
CA ASN A 263 -19.62 -34.66 13.18
C ASN A 263 -21.02 -34.68 13.81
N ARG A 264 -22.03 -34.10 13.14
CA ARG A 264 -23.42 -34.14 13.60
C ARG A 264 -24.01 -35.56 13.59
N ILE A 265 -23.62 -36.39 12.64
CA ILE A 265 -23.99 -37.81 12.60
C ILE A 265 -23.34 -38.56 13.78
N CYS A 266 -22.06 -38.31 14.07
CA CYS A 266 -21.38 -38.87 15.24
C CYS A 266 -22.04 -38.47 16.57
N ASP A 267 -22.56 -37.24 16.66
CA ASP A 267 -23.32 -36.74 17.81
C ASP A 267 -24.75 -37.35 17.93
N GLY A 268 -25.13 -38.25 17.02
CA GLY A 268 -26.42 -38.95 17.04
C GLY A 268 -27.57 -38.22 16.35
N TYR A 269 -27.30 -37.16 15.58
CA TYR A 269 -28.32 -36.41 14.81
C TYR A 269 -28.45 -36.88 13.36
N GLY A 270 -28.11 -38.14 13.07
CA GLY A 270 -28.10 -38.68 11.71
C GLY A 270 -29.48 -38.73 11.04
N ASP A 271 -30.54 -38.88 11.83
CA ASP A 271 -31.94 -38.90 11.38
C ASP A 271 -32.46 -37.55 10.86
N THR A 272 -31.70 -36.47 11.06
CA THR A 272 -32.07 -35.11 10.64
C THR A 272 -31.70 -34.79 9.18
N TYR A 273 -31.04 -35.72 8.48
CA TYR A 273 -30.57 -35.55 7.10
C TYR A 273 -31.20 -36.57 6.16
N ASP A 274 -31.37 -36.21 4.90
CA ASP A 274 -31.88 -37.11 3.85
C ASP A 274 -30.82 -38.14 3.41
N GLU A 275 -31.28 -39.25 2.82
CA GLU A 275 -30.42 -40.36 2.38
C GLU A 275 -29.34 -39.93 1.38
N GLU A 276 -29.62 -38.97 0.50
CA GLU A 276 -28.67 -38.48 -0.51
C GLU A 276 -27.53 -37.70 0.15
N THR A 277 -27.86 -36.86 1.14
CA THR A 277 -26.88 -36.15 1.96
C THR A 277 -25.99 -37.13 2.74
N ILE A 278 -26.57 -38.17 3.34
CA ILE A 278 -25.81 -39.18 4.10
C ILE A 278 -24.85 -39.94 3.17
N ARG A 279 -25.29 -40.35 1.97
CA ARG A 279 -24.42 -40.98 0.95
C ARG A 279 -23.25 -40.07 0.55
N LYS A 280 -23.49 -38.77 0.36
CA LYS A 280 -22.44 -37.78 0.03
C LYS A 280 -21.39 -37.66 1.14
N VAL A 281 -21.83 -37.67 2.40
CA VAL A 281 -20.93 -37.59 3.55
C VAL A 281 -20.11 -38.88 3.69
N GLN A 282 -20.73 -40.06 3.56
CA GLN A 282 -20.01 -41.34 3.57
C GLN A 282 -18.93 -41.39 2.48
N LYS A 283 -19.28 -41.02 1.24
CA LYS A 283 -18.33 -40.97 0.11
C LYS A 283 -17.17 -40.01 0.37
N TYR A 284 -17.47 -38.84 0.96
CA TYR A 284 -16.46 -37.86 1.35
C TYR A 284 -15.47 -38.45 2.38
N ILE A 285 -15.98 -39.10 3.43
CA ILE A 285 -15.16 -39.69 4.49
C ILE A 285 -14.32 -40.86 3.97
N ALA A 286 -14.91 -41.79 3.21
CA ALA A 286 -14.20 -42.95 2.66
C ALA A 286 -13.05 -42.54 1.72
N ASN A 287 -13.30 -41.57 0.83
CA ASN A 287 -12.24 -41.04 -0.04
C ASN A 287 -11.14 -40.33 0.77
N LYS A 288 -11.52 -39.54 1.80
CA LYS A 288 -10.57 -38.88 2.68
C LYS A 288 -9.68 -39.90 3.41
N ASN A 289 -10.27 -40.92 4.04
CA ASN A 289 -9.53 -41.95 4.74
C ASN A 289 -8.59 -42.72 3.82
N LYS A 290 -9.05 -43.07 2.61
CA LYS A 290 -8.23 -43.72 1.60
C LYS A 290 -6.98 -42.91 1.24
N THR A 291 -7.14 -41.61 1.00
CA THR A 291 -6.01 -40.72 0.69
C THR A 291 -5.04 -40.57 1.88
N LEU A 292 -5.54 -40.49 3.12
CA LEU A 292 -4.66 -40.49 4.31
C LEU A 292 -3.86 -41.78 4.38
N GLN A 293 -4.51 -42.92 4.16
CA GLN A 293 -3.88 -44.23 4.26
C GLN A 293 -2.80 -44.43 3.19
N GLU A 294 -3.04 -44.02 1.94
CA GLU A 294 -2.05 -44.10 0.86
C GLU A 294 -0.77 -43.30 1.20
N GLU A 295 -0.91 -42.13 1.83
CA GLU A 295 0.23 -41.28 2.27
C GLU A 295 0.97 -41.86 3.49
N ILE A 296 0.23 -42.37 4.47
CA ILE A 296 0.78 -43.05 5.64
C ILE A 296 1.60 -44.28 5.19
N ASP A 297 1.03 -45.10 4.31
CA ASP A 297 1.68 -46.29 3.75
C ASP A 297 2.92 -45.90 2.92
N ALA A 298 2.82 -44.85 2.11
CA ALA A 298 3.95 -44.34 1.32
C ALA A 298 5.11 -43.84 2.20
N LYS A 299 4.83 -43.22 3.35
CA LYS A 299 5.86 -42.83 4.32
C LYS A 299 6.45 -44.02 5.06
N HIS A 300 5.64 -44.98 5.47
CA HIS A 300 6.13 -46.19 6.13
C HIS A 300 6.95 -47.09 5.21
N ALA A 301 6.74 -47.01 3.89
CA ALA A 301 7.55 -47.71 2.90
C ALA A 301 8.95 -47.10 2.70
N GLN A 302 9.26 -45.94 3.28
CA GLN A 302 10.58 -45.31 3.17
C GLN A 302 11.59 -45.99 4.11
N GLU A 303 12.82 -46.21 3.63
CA GLU A 303 13.89 -46.90 4.37
C GLU A 303 14.33 -46.13 5.64
N TYR A 304 14.08 -44.82 5.69
CA TYR A 304 14.44 -43.95 6.80
C TYR A 304 13.35 -42.91 7.09
N MET A 305 12.89 -42.83 8.34
CA MET A 305 11.92 -41.83 8.83
C MET A 305 12.57 -40.94 9.90
N THR A 306 12.48 -39.62 9.72
CA THR A 306 12.93 -38.64 10.72
C THR A 306 11.91 -38.49 11.86
N ASP A 307 12.31 -37.88 13.00
CA ASP A 307 11.38 -37.55 14.10
C ASP A 307 10.32 -36.49 13.71
N SER A 308 10.56 -35.72 12.64
CA SER A 308 9.54 -34.88 12.01
C SER A 308 8.55 -35.69 11.18
N ASP A 309 9.02 -36.70 10.43
CA ASP A 309 8.14 -37.57 9.65
C ASP A 309 7.23 -38.41 10.57
N ARG A 310 7.76 -38.91 11.70
CA ARG A 310 6.95 -39.63 12.71
C ARG A 310 5.81 -38.78 13.23
N ARG A 311 6.10 -37.54 13.64
CA ARG A 311 5.08 -36.59 14.12
C ARG A 311 4.07 -36.21 13.04
N TRP A 312 4.51 -36.17 11.78
CA TRP A 312 3.63 -35.93 10.64
C TRP A 312 2.68 -37.10 10.39
N VAL A 313 3.18 -38.35 10.43
CA VAL A 313 2.36 -39.56 10.31
C VAL A 313 1.36 -39.67 11.46
N GLU A 314 1.79 -39.45 12.72
CA GLU A 314 0.90 -39.44 13.89
C GLU A 314 -0.24 -38.43 13.73
N ASN A 315 0.03 -37.27 13.13
CA ASN A 315 -0.99 -36.26 12.85
C ASN A 315 -2.00 -36.73 11.78
N LEU A 316 -1.54 -37.41 10.73
CA LEU A 316 -2.42 -37.98 9.70
C LEU A 316 -3.28 -39.12 10.25
N GLU A 317 -2.71 -40.01 11.06
CA GLU A 317 -3.45 -41.09 11.73
C GLU A 317 -4.57 -40.53 12.62
N SER A 318 -4.32 -39.43 13.33
CA SER A 318 -5.34 -38.78 14.18
C SER A 318 -6.53 -38.18 13.41
N GLN A 319 -6.39 -38.01 12.08
CA GLN A 319 -7.40 -37.42 11.22
C GLN A 319 -8.25 -38.45 10.48
N ILE A 320 -7.87 -39.74 10.54
CA ILE A 320 -8.69 -40.84 10.05
C ILE A 320 -10.00 -40.85 10.84
N LYS A 321 -11.12 -40.94 10.10
CA LYS A 321 -12.47 -40.88 10.66
C LYS A 321 -13.09 -42.26 10.71
N ASP A 322 -13.92 -42.50 11.73
CA ASP A 322 -14.63 -43.77 11.89
C ASP A 322 -15.73 -43.90 10.83
N GLU A 323 -15.61 -44.91 9.98
CA GLU A 323 -16.60 -45.24 8.94
C GLU A 323 -17.72 -46.16 9.48
N SER A 324 -17.50 -46.86 10.59
CA SER A 324 -18.50 -47.78 11.17
C SER A 324 -19.76 -47.06 11.62
N ILE A 325 -19.68 -45.74 11.87
CA ILE A 325 -20.83 -44.90 12.18
C ILE A 325 -21.91 -44.93 11.09
N PHE A 326 -21.56 -45.28 9.84
CA PHE A 326 -22.53 -45.38 8.75
C PHE A 326 -23.28 -46.72 8.72
N GLU A 327 -22.84 -47.74 9.46
CA GLU A 327 -23.51 -49.06 9.54
C GLU A 327 -24.93 -48.99 10.13
N GLN A 328 -25.22 -47.90 10.87
CA GLN A 328 -26.54 -47.62 11.42
C GLN A 328 -27.60 -47.30 10.35
N PHE A 329 -27.20 -47.02 9.11
CA PHE A 329 -28.10 -46.68 8.01
C PHE A 329 -28.29 -47.88 7.07
N ASP A 330 -29.42 -48.57 7.19
CA ASP A 330 -29.70 -49.79 6.43
C ASP A 330 -29.71 -49.58 4.90
N PHE A 331 -30.10 -48.39 4.43
CA PHE A 331 -30.14 -48.05 3.00
C PHE A 331 -28.74 -47.98 2.33
N LEU A 332 -27.66 -47.96 3.10
CA LEU A 332 -26.29 -47.95 2.58
C LEU A 332 -25.74 -49.36 2.29
N LYS A 333 -26.46 -50.43 2.65
CA LYS A 333 -25.98 -51.82 2.54
C LYS A 333 -26.12 -52.43 1.13
N ASP A 334 -26.87 -51.79 0.23
CA ASP A 334 -27.30 -52.39 -1.05
C ASP A 334 -26.89 -51.60 -2.33
N ASP A 335 -25.97 -50.62 -2.24
CA ASP A 335 -25.65 -49.76 -3.39
C ASP A 335 -24.15 -49.74 -3.72
N ASP A 336 -23.78 -50.43 -4.81
CA ASP A 336 -22.43 -50.45 -5.39
C ASP A 336 -22.16 -49.26 -6.35
N ASN A 337 -23.07 -48.30 -6.47
CA ASN A 337 -22.94 -47.19 -7.42
C ASN A 337 -22.12 -46.02 -6.84
N TRP A 338 -20.80 -46.20 -6.78
CA TRP A 338 -19.89 -45.24 -6.14
C TRP A 338 -19.49 -44.02 -6.99
N GLY A 339 -19.87 -43.94 -8.27
CA GLY A 339 -19.53 -42.81 -9.16
C GLY A 339 -18.02 -42.48 -9.22
N GLU A 340 -17.65 -41.29 -9.72
CA GLU A 340 -16.24 -40.89 -9.84
C GLU A 340 -15.62 -40.49 -8.48
N PRO A 341 -14.34 -40.80 -8.20
CA PRO A 341 -13.64 -40.40 -6.99
C PRO A 341 -13.61 -38.87 -6.80
N ILE A 342 -13.68 -38.42 -5.55
CA ILE A 342 -13.48 -37.00 -5.21
C ILE A 342 -11.98 -36.81 -5.00
N ASP A 343 -11.35 -35.95 -5.81
CA ASP A 343 -9.92 -35.63 -5.72
C ASP A 343 -9.64 -34.66 -4.55
N PHE A 344 -8.82 -35.09 -3.59
CA PHE A 344 -8.38 -34.31 -2.43
C PHE A 344 -6.88 -34.01 -2.50
N SER A 345 -6.47 -32.83 -2.04
CA SER A 345 -5.07 -32.54 -1.71
C SER A 345 -4.82 -32.71 -0.20
N ILE A 346 -3.61 -33.12 0.19
CA ILE A 346 -3.22 -33.35 1.60
C ILE A 346 -3.47 -32.10 2.46
N GLU A 347 -3.25 -30.92 1.89
CA GLU A 347 -3.48 -29.64 2.53
C GLU A 347 -4.95 -29.40 2.91
N GLU A 348 -5.92 -29.89 2.12
CA GLU A 348 -7.36 -29.79 2.47
C GLU A 348 -7.75 -30.68 3.65
N MET A 349 -6.96 -31.71 3.93
CA MET A 349 -7.22 -32.67 5.00
C MET A 349 -6.74 -32.11 6.34
N LEU A 350 -5.62 -31.38 6.32
CA LEU A 350 -4.99 -30.75 7.48
C LEU A 350 -5.68 -29.45 7.95
N ASP A 351 -6.44 -28.78 7.07
CA ASP A 351 -7.15 -27.51 7.35
C ASP A 351 -8.57 -27.69 7.95
N MET A 352 -8.92 -28.89 8.38
CA MET A 352 -10.22 -29.16 9.02
C MET A 352 -10.18 -28.92 10.53
N PRO A 353 -11.21 -28.27 11.11
CA PRO A 353 -11.28 -28.07 12.55
C PRO A 353 -11.32 -29.42 13.27
N THR A 354 -10.38 -29.63 14.19
CA THR A 354 -10.40 -30.74 15.14
C THR A 354 -11.47 -30.51 16.20
N GLU A 355 -11.98 -31.56 16.85
CA GLU A 355 -13.08 -31.51 17.83
C GLU A 355 -12.89 -30.44 18.93
N SER A 356 -11.65 -30.04 19.22
CA SER A 356 -11.31 -28.99 20.19
C SER A 356 -11.69 -27.56 19.76
N GLU A 357 -11.90 -27.28 18.47
CA GLU A 357 -12.10 -25.91 17.97
C GLU A 357 -13.58 -25.49 17.90
N VAL A 358 -14.52 -26.43 18.00
CA VAL A 358 -15.96 -26.18 17.76
C VAL A 358 -16.67 -25.59 19.00
N HIS A 359 -16.04 -25.60 20.18
CA HIS A 359 -16.71 -25.21 21.43
C HIS A 359 -16.69 -23.71 21.79
N ASN A 360 -16.03 -22.82 21.02
CA ASN A 360 -15.83 -21.43 21.43
C ASN A 360 -16.70 -20.36 20.72
N GLU A 361 -17.58 -20.71 19.78
CA GLU A 361 -18.28 -19.69 18.96
C GLU A 361 -19.78 -19.49 19.24
N HIS A 362 -20.33 -20.04 20.33
CA HIS A 362 -21.74 -19.83 20.66
C HIS A 362 -21.99 -19.24 22.05
N THR A 363 -21.61 -17.97 22.23
CA THR A 363 -22.45 -17.02 22.98
C THR A 363 -22.02 -15.58 22.68
N ILE A 364 -22.88 -14.81 21.99
CA ILE A 364 -23.27 -13.43 22.34
C ILE A 364 -24.40 -13.05 21.35
N SER A 365 -25.62 -13.16 21.84
CA SER A 365 -26.82 -12.59 21.23
C SER A 365 -27.13 -11.26 21.92
N ASN A 366 -27.23 -10.20 21.12
CA ASN A 366 -28.09 -9.02 21.26
C ASN A 366 -28.40 -8.50 22.68
N ILE A 367 -27.83 -7.33 23.06
CA ILE A 367 -28.59 -6.28 23.76
C ILE A 367 -28.24 -4.89 23.20
N VAL A 368 -29.30 -4.16 22.90
CA VAL A 368 -29.44 -2.85 22.25
C VAL A 368 -28.94 -1.67 23.12
N CYS A 369 -28.48 -0.63 22.44
CA CYS A 369 -28.13 0.71 22.91
C CYS A 369 -29.05 1.32 24.00
N LYS A 370 -28.43 1.99 24.98
CA LYS A 370 -28.94 3.26 25.55
C LYS A 370 -27.78 4.21 25.83
N VAL A 371 -27.93 5.41 25.26
CA VAL A 371 -27.14 6.62 25.48
C VAL A 371 -27.33 7.12 26.91
N GLN A 372 -26.24 7.52 27.58
CA GLN A 372 -26.27 8.62 28.53
C GLN A 372 -24.88 9.25 28.71
N MET A 373 -24.76 10.52 28.33
CA MET A 373 -23.66 11.42 28.70
C MET A 373 -23.65 11.63 30.22
N ASN A 374 -22.45 11.78 30.80
CA ASN A 374 -22.16 12.82 31.80
C ASN A 374 -20.65 13.03 31.97
N LEU A 375 -20.30 14.31 32.17
CA LEU A 375 -18.96 14.89 32.33
C LEU A 375 -18.27 14.50 33.66
N ALA A 376 -16.93 14.49 33.68
CA ALA A 376 -16.08 15.44 34.42
C ALA A 376 -14.64 14.92 34.66
N ASN A 377 -13.69 15.87 34.58
CA ASN A 377 -12.27 15.88 34.99
C ASN A 377 -11.74 14.77 35.92
N ILE A 378 -10.48 14.37 35.73
CA ILE A 378 -9.38 14.46 36.72
C ILE A 378 -8.01 14.21 36.03
N ASP A 379 -7.13 15.19 36.23
CA ASP A 379 -5.65 15.26 36.33
C ASP A 379 -4.68 14.30 35.61
N CYS A 380 -3.71 14.97 34.97
CA CYS A 380 -2.37 14.53 34.64
C CYS A 380 -1.55 14.16 35.89
N VAL A 381 -0.90 12.99 35.91
CA VAL A 381 0.40 12.79 36.58
C VAL A 381 1.23 11.82 35.74
N GLY A 382 2.46 12.23 35.41
CA GLY A 382 3.35 11.52 34.50
C GLY A 382 4.03 10.29 35.09
N GLN A 383 4.62 9.52 34.18
CA GLN A 383 5.77 8.64 34.43
C GLN A 383 6.58 8.58 33.13
N ASP A 384 7.69 9.32 33.12
CA ASP A 384 8.87 8.96 32.33
C ASP A 384 9.42 7.65 32.88
N GLU A 385 9.62 6.65 32.03
CA GLU A 385 10.91 5.97 31.86
C GLU A 385 10.83 4.82 30.82
N LEU A 386 11.65 4.98 29.78
CA LEU A 386 12.50 3.94 29.20
C LEU A 386 11.88 2.56 28.88
N CYS A 387 11.53 2.38 27.60
CA CYS A 387 11.75 1.11 26.91
C CYS A 387 12.38 1.37 25.53
N LYS A 388 13.70 1.52 25.52
CA LYS A 388 14.53 1.13 24.37
C LYS A 388 14.53 -0.39 24.29
N ASN A 389 14.09 -0.92 23.15
CA ASN A 389 14.50 -2.17 22.48
C ASN A 389 13.58 -2.26 21.25
N GLY A 390 14.04 -2.06 20.02
CA GLY A 390 15.05 -2.88 19.34
C GLY A 390 14.30 -3.75 18.34
N TYR A 391 14.75 -3.75 17.07
CA TYR A 391 14.09 -4.31 15.86
C TYR A 391 13.12 -3.38 15.10
N HIS A 392 13.58 -2.18 14.76
CA HIS A 392 13.24 -1.66 13.43
C HIS A 392 14.02 -2.47 12.40
N GLY A 393 13.32 -3.33 11.65
CA GLY A 393 13.88 -3.91 10.43
C GLY A 393 14.40 -2.78 9.55
N GLU A 394 15.60 -2.97 9.01
CA GLU A 394 16.34 -2.01 8.19
C GLU A 394 15.42 -1.38 7.12
N CYS A 395 14.95 -0.17 7.42
CA CYS A 395 14.36 0.68 6.41
C CYS A 395 15.51 1.19 5.54
N ASN A 396 15.68 0.60 4.36
CA ASN A 396 16.61 1.04 3.33
C ASN A 396 16.19 2.41 2.78
N HIS A 397 16.40 3.47 3.57
CA HIS A 397 16.09 4.86 3.23
C HIS A 397 16.92 5.38 2.04
N GLY A 398 18.02 4.71 1.68
CA GLY A 398 18.87 5.06 0.53
C GLY A 398 18.29 4.73 -0.85
N LEU A 399 17.30 3.82 -0.94
CA LEU A 399 16.71 3.37 -2.22
C LEU A 399 15.78 4.40 -2.89
N PHE A 400 15.44 5.47 -2.19
CA PHE A 400 14.46 6.48 -2.63
C PHE A 400 15.08 7.86 -2.82
N CYS A 401 16.41 7.94 -2.86
CA CYS A 401 17.18 9.17 -3.05
C CYS A 401 17.85 9.11 -4.42
N VAL A 402 17.74 10.17 -5.21
CA VAL A 402 18.42 10.26 -6.51
C VAL A 402 19.70 11.05 -6.35
N THR A 403 20.78 10.53 -6.92
CA THR A 403 22.01 11.27 -7.21
C THR A 403 22.39 10.95 -8.66
N GLY A 404 22.71 11.94 -9.48
CA GLY A 404 23.05 11.78 -10.91
C GLY A 404 24.28 10.91 -11.23
N GLN A 405 24.99 10.38 -10.23
CA GLN A 405 25.84 9.19 -10.40
C GLN A 405 25.07 7.93 -10.85
N ASP A 406 23.73 7.97 -10.83
CA ASP A 406 22.87 6.90 -11.33
C ASP A 406 22.68 6.89 -12.85
N SER A 407 23.28 7.85 -13.59
CA SER A 407 23.10 8.03 -15.04
C SER A 407 24.16 7.37 -15.94
N GLY A 408 25.17 6.70 -15.38
CA GLY A 408 26.29 6.13 -16.15
C GLY A 408 26.15 4.63 -16.46
N PHE A 409 26.39 4.30 -17.73
CA PHE A 409 26.57 2.98 -18.37
C PHE A 409 25.31 2.26 -18.88
N ILE A 410 24.86 2.67 -20.07
CA ILE A 410 24.40 1.70 -21.08
C ILE A 410 25.67 1.19 -21.74
N ASP A 411 25.98 -0.09 -21.58
CA ASP A 411 26.86 -0.76 -22.53
C ASP A 411 26.01 -1.16 -23.73
N ILE A 412 26.25 -0.51 -24.86
CA ILE A 412 25.49 -0.68 -26.11
C ILE A 412 25.85 -2.00 -26.82
N GLU A 413 26.73 -2.83 -26.24
CA GLU A 413 27.19 -4.09 -26.83
C GLU A 413 26.41 -5.36 -26.39
N ASP A 414 25.52 -5.30 -25.40
CA ASP A 414 24.73 -6.46 -24.93
C ASP A 414 23.37 -6.64 -25.67
N LEU A 415 23.22 -6.03 -26.85
CA LEU A 415 22.03 -6.14 -27.71
C LEU A 415 22.29 -6.85 -29.05
N TYR A 416 23.18 -7.85 -29.05
CA TYR A 416 23.19 -8.92 -30.06
C TYR A 416 23.03 -10.30 -29.43
#